data_AF-A0A7S0L1P3-F1
#
_entry.id   AF-A0A7S0L1P3-F1
#
_cell.length_a   1.000
_cell.length_b   1.000
_cell.length_c   1.000
_cell.angle_alpha   90.00
_cell.angle_beta   90.00
_cell.angle_gamma   90.00
#
_symmetry.space_group_name_H-M   'P 1'
#
loop_
_entity.id
_entity.type
_entity.pdbx_description
1 polymer ?
#
loop_
_entity_poly.entity_id
_entity_poly.type
_entity_poly.pdbx_seq_one_letter_code
_entity_poly.pdbx_strand_id
1 'polypeptide(L)'
;VSSRRMPSIALLVLGLAAGSQPAPLVAVAPAKVEVLGFEMDLNPITAIRDIPQTTGAAFKKFKMGMGGIRNNWRAAGTIRKRIKRGGALTTLQETTLLRKQGEDSMKLLQAGFVYLTVPEMATLMLCIYPKMLPSTFEGDEGRLNRWRQLQRMRTSAVMQLLWDLEEESVKKGKRGMRGSERVQIAEGLLRSRQPLQGVRVVEEFTRPTEGSSVQVAKKPVEGIPKPVLKAACRLIGIQFALPGTRPAALRKHLQMLVEEDAALARTDWSTLSHTDLADACFDRALGCIGDSDKEMRQMLRCWCELTDESRFATPDGVTPDPARLRLAAMSVSAVASCRKEKGKLSHMLYVP
;
A
#
# COMPACT_ATOMS: atom_id res chain seq x y z
N VAL A 1 -45.77 -8.39 -1.13
CA VAL A 1 -45.19 -7.22 -1.84
C VAL A 1 -44.78 -6.20 -0.79
N SER A 2 -43.51 -6.22 -0.38
CA SER A 2 -42.96 -5.34 0.66
C SER A 2 -41.86 -4.50 0.03
N SER A 3 -42.14 -3.22 -0.19
CA SER A 3 -41.20 -2.26 -0.75
C SER A 3 -40.45 -1.54 0.37
N ARG A 4 -39.13 -1.63 0.30
CA ARG A 4 -38.15 -0.83 1.04
C ARG A 4 -38.36 0.66 0.76
N ARG A 5 -38.36 1.48 1.82
CA ARG A 5 -37.99 2.90 1.74
C ARG A 5 -36.89 3.18 2.76
N MET A 6 -35.83 3.84 2.28
CA MET A 6 -34.67 4.31 3.03
C MET A 6 -35.06 5.44 3.98
N PRO A 7 -34.41 5.63 5.14
CA PRO A 7 -34.56 6.84 5.92
C PRO A 7 -33.66 7.95 5.36
N SER A 8 -34.30 9.04 4.94
CA SER A 8 -33.69 10.34 4.68
C SER A 8 -33.00 10.88 5.94
N ILE A 9 -31.80 11.41 5.76
CA ILE A 9 -31.05 12.16 6.77
C ILE A 9 -31.81 13.47 7.03
N ALA A 10 -32.45 13.57 8.19
CA ALA A 10 -33.14 14.78 8.62
C ALA A 10 -32.11 15.86 9.02
N LEU A 11 -32.14 16.97 8.27
CA LEU A 11 -31.54 18.25 8.61
C LEU A 11 -32.15 18.73 9.94
N LEU A 12 -31.33 18.87 10.99
CA LEU A 12 -31.76 19.49 12.24
C LEU A 12 -31.33 20.97 12.20
N VAL A 13 -32.23 21.80 11.67
CA VAL A 13 -32.18 23.27 11.81
C VAL A 13 -32.65 23.60 13.22
N LEU A 14 -31.76 24.12 14.06
CA LEU A 14 -32.11 24.63 15.38
C LEU A 14 -32.21 26.16 15.33
N GLY A 15 -33.38 26.64 15.73
CA GLY A 15 -33.82 28.01 15.61
C GLY A 15 -33.09 29.00 16.51
N LEU A 16 -32.97 30.23 16.00
CA LEU A 16 -32.63 31.43 16.73
C LEU A 16 -33.80 31.83 17.64
N ALA A 17 -33.57 31.83 18.96
CA ALA A 17 -34.38 32.57 19.91
C ALA A 17 -33.45 33.47 20.74
N ALA A 18 -33.73 34.76 20.71
CA ALA A 18 -33.04 35.79 21.47
C ALA A 18 -33.47 35.78 22.95
N GLY A 19 -32.54 36.08 23.86
CA GLY A 19 -32.90 36.58 25.20
C GLY A 19 -32.08 36.02 26.37
N SER A 20 -31.28 36.90 26.98
CA SER A 20 -30.89 36.96 28.40
C SER A 20 -29.78 36.05 28.99
N GLN A 21 -28.73 36.76 29.43
CA GLN A 21 -27.68 36.49 30.45
C GLN A 21 -26.55 35.46 30.18
N PRO A 22 -25.28 35.81 30.53
CA PRO A 22 -24.14 34.91 30.39
C PRO A 22 -24.10 33.91 31.55
N ALA A 23 -24.37 32.63 31.26
CA ALA A 23 -24.10 31.53 32.19
C ALA A 23 -22.59 31.25 32.27
N PRO A 24 -22.05 30.84 33.43
CA PRO A 24 -20.63 30.53 33.58
C PRO A 24 -20.23 29.32 32.72
N LEU A 25 -19.01 29.36 32.19
CA LEU A 25 -18.38 28.30 31.41
C LEU A 25 -18.38 26.98 32.20
N VAL A 26 -19.33 26.11 31.89
CA VAL A 26 -19.30 24.70 32.31
C VAL A 26 -18.14 24.05 31.55
N ALA A 27 -17.15 23.57 32.29
CA ALA A 27 -16.04 22.80 31.75
C ALA A 27 -16.60 21.54 31.06
N VAL A 28 -16.53 21.51 29.73
CA VAL A 28 -16.86 20.32 28.94
C VAL A 28 -15.74 19.29 29.19
N ALA A 29 -16.10 18.17 29.80
CA ALA A 29 -15.19 17.06 30.03
C ALA A 29 -14.60 16.54 28.69
N PRO A 30 -13.36 16.04 28.67
CA PRO A 30 -12.75 15.51 27.46
C PRO A 30 -13.58 14.35 26.92
N ALA A 31 -14.12 14.51 25.71
CA ALA A 31 -14.85 13.45 25.02
C ALA A 31 -13.85 12.59 24.24
N LYS A 32 -13.74 11.32 24.63
CA LYS A 32 -13.11 10.30 23.79
C LYS A 32 -14.04 9.99 22.64
N VAL A 33 -13.66 10.37 21.42
CA VAL A 33 -14.41 10.02 20.21
C VAL A 33 -13.60 9.02 19.42
N GLU A 34 -14.10 7.80 19.32
CA GLU A 34 -13.50 6.75 18.51
C GLU A 34 -13.96 6.90 17.06
N VAL A 35 -13.06 7.30 16.16
CA VAL A 35 -13.36 7.40 14.72
C VAL A 35 -12.40 6.50 13.96
N LEU A 36 -12.94 5.47 13.30
CA LEU A 36 -12.19 4.55 12.42
C LEU A 36 -10.98 3.87 13.11
N GLY A 37 -11.08 3.57 14.41
CA GLY A 37 -10.06 2.85 15.18
C GLY A 37 -8.82 3.70 15.54
N PHE A 38 -8.93 5.03 15.44
CA PHE A 38 -7.97 5.96 16.01
C PHE A 38 -8.60 6.61 17.25
N GLU A 39 -7.97 6.41 18.42
CA GLU A 39 -8.27 7.19 19.61
C GLU A 39 -7.71 8.60 19.41
N MET A 40 -8.58 9.61 19.41
CA MET A 40 -8.18 11.02 19.43
C MET A 40 -8.71 11.67 20.71
N ASP A 41 -7.80 12.07 21.59
CA ASP A 41 -8.10 12.91 22.74
C ASP A 41 -8.25 14.36 22.27
N LEU A 42 -9.47 14.74 21.89
CA LEU A 42 -9.81 16.12 21.56
C LEU A 42 -10.12 16.88 22.85
N ASN A 43 -9.09 17.44 23.48
CA ASN A 43 -9.27 18.39 24.57
C ASN A 43 -9.25 19.82 23.98
N PRO A 44 -10.42 20.49 23.83
CA PRO A 44 -10.52 21.75 23.08
C PRO A 44 -9.73 22.89 23.74
N ILE A 45 -9.53 22.82 25.07
CA ILE A 45 -8.86 23.89 25.84
C ILE A 45 -7.34 23.86 25.66
N THR A 46 -6.72 22.68 25.59
CA THR A 46 -5.28 22.55 25.30
C THR A 46 -4.97 22.84 23.84
N ALA A 47 -5.87 22.43 22.93
CA ALA A 47 -5.76 22.73 21.51
C ALA A 47 -5.76 24.24 21.18
N ILE A 48 -6.42 25.07 22.00
CA ILE A 48 -6.49 26.53 21.82
C ILE A 48 -5.21 27.24 22.30
N ARG A 49 -4.57 26.73 23.35
CA ARG A 49 -3.37 27.34 23.95
C ARG A 49 -2.11 27.13 23.10
N ASP A 50 -2.05 26.05 22.31
CA ASP A 50 -0.89 25.70 21.49
C ASP A 50 -0.92 26.31 20.07
N ILE A 51 -1.99 27.02 19.68
CA ILE A 51 -2.18 27.63 18.34
C ILE A 51 -1.04 28.58 17.92
N PRO A 52 -0.45 29.43 18.79
CA PRO A 52 0.60 30.36 18.36
C PRO A 52 1.96 29.70 18.08
N GLN A 53 2.30 28.61 18.78
CA GLN A 53 3.57 27.90 18.58
C GLN A 53 3.47 26.84 17.48
N THR A 54 2.29 26.22 17.33
CA THR A 54 2.00 25.24 16.27
C THR A 54 1.95 25.87 14.88
N THR A 55 1.51 27.13 14.74
CA THR A 55 1.45 27.83 13.45
C THR A 55 2.83 28.04 12.82
N GLY A 56 3.85 28.43 13.60
CA GLY A 56 5.22 28.61 13.11
C GLY A 56 5.86 27.28 12.66
N ALA A 57 5.71 26.22 13.47
CA ALA A 57 6.24 24.90 13.14
C ALA A 57 5.54 24.28 11.92
N ALA A 58 4.21 24.43 11.83
CA ALA A 58 3.43 23.98 10.67
C ALA A 58 3.82 24.73 9.40
N PHE A 59 3.99 26.06 9.47
CA PHE A 59 4.44 26.87 8.34
C PHE A 59 5.86 26.49 7.88
N LYS A 60 6.77 26.21 8.83
CA LYS A 60 8.12 25.72 8.53
C LYS A 60 8.08 24.37 7.81
N LYS A 61 7.28 23.41 8.29
CA LYS A 61 7.07 22.10 7.63
C LYS A 61 6.49 22.28 6.23
N PHE A 62 5.50 23.15 6.07
CA PHE A 62 4.91 23.46 4.77
C PHE A 62 5.95 24.02 3.78
N LYS A 63 6.72 25.03 4.21
CA LYS A 63 7.78 25.64 3.39
C LYS A 63 8.87 24.62 2.99
N MET A 64 9.26 23.75 3.92
CA MET A 64 10.22 22.67 3.66
C MET A 64 9.68 21.66 2.64
N GLY A 65 8.44 21.19 2.81
CA GLY A 65 7.82 20.24 1.88
C GLY A 65 7.61 20.81 0.48
N MET A 66 7.14 22.06 0.36
CA MET A 66 7.05 22.76 -0.93
C MET A 66 8.41 22.94 -1.60
N GLY A 67 9.45 23.28 -0.81
CA GLY A 67 10.82 23.33 -1.28
C GLY A 67 11.32 21.97 -1.80
N GLY A 68 11.03 20.90 -1.06
CA GLY A 68 11.33 19.52 -1.46
C GLY A 68 10.66 19.12 -2.77
N ILE A 69 9.37 19.43 -2.94
CA ILE A 69 8.63 19.12 -4.19
C ILE A 69 9.28 19.83 -5.38
N ARG A 70 9.63 21.11 -5.22
CA ARG A 70 10.30 21.87 -6.27
C ARG A 70 11.66 21.26 -6.64
N ASN A 71 12.43 20.81 -5.65
CA ASN A 71 13.73 20.16 -5.87
C ASN A 71 13.56 18.82 -6.59
N ASN A 72 12.61 17.99 -6.15
CA ASN A 72 12.26 16.73 -6.79
C ASN A 72 11.80 16.93 -8.24
N TRP A 73 11.02 17.98 -8.50
CA TRP A 73 10.58 18.33 -9.85
C TRP A 73 11.73 18.73 -10.78
N ARG A 74 12.69 19.52 -10.28
CA ARG A 74 13.91 19.87 -11.03
C ARG A 74 14.77 18.63 -11.31
N ALA A 75 15.01 17.81 -10.30
CA ALA A 75 15.78 16.56 -10.44
C ALA A 75 15.13 15.61 -11.45
N ALA A 76 13.81 15.40 -11.36
CA ALA A 76 13.03 14.63 -12.34
C ALA A 76 13.16 15.20 -13.76
N GLY A 77 13.13 16.52 -13.91
CA GLY A 77 13.35 17.20 -15.19
C GLY A 77 14.74 16.91 -15.78
N THR A 78 15.79 16.97 -14.96
CA THR A 78 17.17 16.65 -15.37
C THR A 78 17.30 15.20 -15.82
N ILE A 79 16.75 14.25 -15.06
CA ILE A 79 16.75 12.83 -15.39
C ILE A 79 16.00 12.59 -16.71
N ARG A 80 14.79 13.14 -16.88
CA ARG A 80 14.03 13.01 -18.14
C ARG A 80 14.79 13.58 -19.34
N LYS A 81 15.47 14.73 -19.18
CA LYS A 81 16.32 15.31 -20.22
C LYS A 81 17.54 14.44 -20.55
N ARG A 82 18.12 13.76 -19.55
CA ARG A 82 19.22 12.80 -19.77
C ARG A 82 18.74 11.62 -20.60
N ILE A 83 17.64 11.00 -20.22
CA ILE A 83 17.06 9.84 -20.91
C ILE A 83 16.67 10.21 -22.35
N LYS A 84 15.99 11.35 -22.56
CA LYS A 84 15.60 11.81 -23.90
C LYS A 84 16.80 12.04 -24.84
N ARG A 85 17.98 12.33 -24.30
CA ARG A 85 19.23 12.50 -25.06
C ARG A 85 19.98 11.18 -25.30
N GLY A 86 19.38 10.04 -24.94
CA GLY A 86 20.04 8.72 -25.06
C GLY A 86 21.10 8.46 -23.99
N GLY A 87 21.10 9.21 -22.88
CA GLY A 87 22.01 8.96 -21.76
C GLY A 87 21.68 7.70 -20.97
N ALA A 88 22.46 7.44 -19.92
CA ALA A 88 22.29 6.26 -19.08
C ALA A 88 20.85 6.08 -18.54
N LEU A 89 20.42 4.81 -18.53
CA LEU A 89 19.14 4.37 -17.97
C LEU A 89 19.03 4.73 -16.48
N THR A 90 17.81 4.72 -15.96
CA THR A 90 17.54 5.08 -14.57
C THR A 90 17.99 4.01 -13.59
N THR A 91 18.54 4.47 -12.46
CA THR A 91 18.72 3.66 -11.25
C THR A 91 17.39 3.57 -10.48
N LEU A 92 17.33 2.70 -9.47
CA LEU A 92 16.14 2.51 -8.62
C LEU A 92 15.70 3.83 -7.98
N GLN A 93 16.64 4.58 -7.39
CA GLN A 93 16.34 5.85 -6.74
C GLN A 93 15.74 6.85 -7.74
N GLU A 94 16.25 6.89 -8.96
CA GLU A 94 15.74 7.76 -10.01
C GLU A 94 14.36 7.33 -10.50
N THR A 95 14.11 6.03 -10.68
CA THR A 95 12.77 5.52 -11.03
C THR A 95 11.75 5.82 -9.95
N THR A 96 12.10 5.57 -8.68
CA THR A 96 11.25 5.85 -7.53
C THR A 96 11.00 7.34 -7.40
N LEU A 97 12.01 8.19 -7.62
CA LEU A 97 11.85 9.64 -7.62
C LEU A 97 10.90 10.11 -8.73
N LEU A 98 11.05 9.61 -9.95
CA LEU A 98 10.18 9.97 -11.09
C LEU A 98 8.73 9.57 -10.83
N ARG A 99 8.51 8.38 -10.26
CA ARG A 99 7.19 7.89 -9.85
C ARG A 99 6.59 8.75 -8.75
N LYS A 100 7.30 8.89 -7.62
CA LYS A 100 6.86 9.68 -6.46
C LYS A 100 6.58 11.12 -6.86
N GLN A 101 7.41 11.73 -7.72
CA GLN A 101 7.17 13.08 -8.24
C GLN A 101 5.85 13.17 -9.00
N GLY A 102 5.55 12.21 -9.88
CA GLY A 102 4.28 12.19 -10.62
C GLY A 102 3.07 12.05 -9.69
N GLU A 103 3.14 11.14 -8.73
CA GLU A 103 2.08 10.92 -7.73
C GLU A 103 1.89 12.14 -6.82
N ASP A 104 2.98 12.70 -6.30
CA ASP A 104 2.98 13.87 -5.42
C ASP A 104 2.45 15.12 -6.15
N SER A 105 2.74 15.26 -7.45
CA SER A 105 2.21 16.37 -8.25
C SER A 105 0.71 16.24 -8.48
N MET A 106 0.22 15.01 -8.72
CA MET A 106 -1.22 14.76 -8.84
C MET A 106 -1.94 15.02 -7.51
N LYS A 107 -1.37 14.57 -6.38
CA LYS A 107 -1.89 14.84 -5.04
C LYS A 107 -1.93 16.34 -4.74
N LEU A 108 -0.86 17.07 -5.06
CA LEU A 108 -0.80 18.51 -4.87
C LEU A 108 -1.86 19.23 -5.71
N LEU A 109 -2.04 18.82 -6.97
CA LEU A 109 -3.08 19.36 -7.84
C LEU A 109 -4.48 19.10 -7.28
N GLN A 110 -4.75 17.87 -6.82
CA GLN A 110 -6.02 17.49 -6.20
C GLN A 110 -6.28 18.28 -4.92
N ALA A 111 -5.28 18.41 -4.05
CA ALA A 111 -5.38 19.19 -2.82
C ALA A 111 -5.61 20.67 -3.13
N GLY A 112 -4.92 21.24 -4.13
CA GLY A 112 -5.12 22.61 -4.58
C GLY A 112 -6.53 22.84 -5.11
N PHE A 113 -7.07 21.90 -5.89
CA PHE A 113 -8.45 21.97 -6.38
C PHE A 113 -9.48 21.94 -5.24
N VAL A 114 -9.32 21.04 -4.27
CA VAL A 114 -10.19 20.97 -3.08
C VAL A 114 -10.10 22.26 -2.26
N TYR A 115 -8.90 22.81 -2.08
CA TYR A 115 -8.70 24.06 -1.36
C TYR A 115 -9.39 25.25 -2.06
N LEU A 116 -9.32 25.32 -3.40
CA LEU A 116 -9.98 26.37 -4.17
C LEU A 116 -11.51 26.27 -4.15
N THR A 117 -12.06 25.05 -4.10
CA THR A 117 -13.52 24.84 -4.11
C THR A 117 -14.13 24.93 -2.71
N VAL A 118 -13.48 24.33 -1.70
CA VAL A 118 -13.99 24.28 -0.32
C VAL A 118 -12.82 24.39 0.68
N PRO A 119 -12.31 25.61 0.94
CA PRO A 119 -11.12 25.81 1.77
C PRO A 119 -11.32 25.36 3.23
N GLU A 120 -12.52 25.54 3.78
CA GLU A 120 -12.86 25.18 5.17
C GLU A 120 -12.77 23.67 5.41
N MET A 121 -13.16 22.87 4.43
CA MET A 121 -13.13 21.41 4.50
C MET A 121 -11.77 20.83 4.15
N ALA A 122 -10.87 21.60 3.54
CA ALA A 122 -9.56 21.11 3.12
C ALA A 122 -8.73 20.60 4.32
N THR A 123 -8.75 21.35 5.44
CA THR A 123 -8.07 20.93 6.68
C THR A 123 -8.67 19.66 7.25
N LEU A 124 -10.00 19.57 7.32
CA LEU A 124 -10.68 18.37 7.81
C LEU A 124 -10.41 17.14 6.91
N MET A 125 -10.38 17.34 5.59
CA MET A 125 -10.06 16.29 4.63
C MET A 125 -8.64 15.76 4.79
N LEU A 126 -7.66 16.62 5.09
CA LEU A 126 -6.29 16.20 5.37
C LEU A 126 -6.18 15.42 6.69
N CYS A 127 -7.01 15.74 7.69
CA CYS A 127 -7.11 14.96 8.92
C CYS A 127 -7.72 13.57 8.68
N ILE A 128 -8.78 13.47 7.88
CA ILE A 128 -9.49 12.21 7.60
C ILE A 128 -8.71 11.32 6.61
N TYR A 129 -8.09 11.92 5.60
CA TYR A 129 -7.37 11.23 4.53
C TYR A 129 -5.90 11.64 4.49
N PRO A 130 -5.06 11.19 5.44
CA PRO A 130 -3.65 11.58 5.50
C PRO A 130 -2.85 11.17 4.25
N LYS A 131 -3.32 10.18 3.47
CA LYS A 131 -2.71 9.76 2.19
C LYS A 131 -2.84 10.79 1.06
N MET A 132 -3.62 11.86 1.25
CA MET A 132 -3.76 12.97 0.31
C MET A 132 -2.54 13.90 0.33
N LEU A 133 -1.70 13.84 1.37
CA LEU A 133 -0.45 14.59 1.41
C LEU A 133 0.59 13.98 0.45
N PRO A 134 1.31 14.83 -0.30
CA PRO A 134 2.49 14.38 -1.03
C PRO A 134 3.49 13.73 -0.08
N SER A 135 4.12 12.64 -0.52
CA SER A 135 5.12 11.89 0.26
C SER A 135 6.31 12.75 0.67
N THR A 136 6.56 13.84 -0.05
CA THR A 136 7.60 14.83 0.28
C THR A 136 7.32 15.58 1.61
N PHE A 137 6.07 15.64 2.09
CA PHE A 137 5.73 16.20 3.40
C PHE A 137 5.80 15.16 4.53
N GLU A 138 6.03 13.89 4.20
CA GLU A 138 6.08 12.80 5.17
C GLU A 138 7.42 12.75 5.89
N GLY A 139 7.41 13.06 7.20
CA GLY A 139 8.56 12.88 8.08
C GLY A 139 8.81 11.40 8.42
N ASP A 140 9.91 11.13 9.13
CA ASP A 140 10.34 9.77 9.44
C ASP A 140 9.31 8.98 10.27
N GLU A 141 8.65 9.63 11.24
CA GLU A 141 7.56 9.01 12.01
C GLU A 141 6.36 8.66 11.14
N GLY A 142 6.00 9.54 10.20
CA GLY A 142 4.91 9.30 9.24
C GLY A 142 5.21 8.07 8.39
N ARG A 143 6.43 8.00 7.87
CA ARG A 143 6.92 6.88 7.06
C ARG A 143 6.93 5.56 7.84
N LEU A 144 7.39 5.60 9.08
CA LEU A 144 7.37 4.45 9.97
C LEU A 144 5.93 3.99 10.27
N ASN A 145 5.01 4.93 10.51
CA ASN A 145 3.59 4.64 10.71
C ASN A 145 2.95 4.04 9.43
N ARG A 146 3.33 4.52 8.26
CA ARG A 146 2.92 3.94 6.96
C ARG A 146 3.38 2.49 6.83
N TRP A 147 4.64 2.19 7.15
CA TRP A 147 5.17 0.83 7.15
C TRP A 147 4.45 -0.07 8.18
N ARG A 148 4.16 0.46 9.39
CA ARG A 148 3.34 -0.24 10.41
C ARG A 148 1.96 -0.58 9.89
N GLN A 149 1.30 0.39 9.26
CA GLN A 149 -0.02 0.19 8.67
C GLN A 149 0.03 -0.86 7.55
N LEU A 150 1.02 -0.79 6.66
CA LEU A 150 1.24 -1.77 5.59
C LEU A 150 1.43 -3.18 6.15
N GLN A 151 2.27 -3.34 7.17
CA GLN A 151 2.49 -4.64 7.81
C GLN A 151 1.20 -5.20 8.42
N ARG A 152 0.45 -4.40 9.19
CA ARG A 152 -0.85 -4.81 9.74
C ARG A 152 -1.85 -5.19 8.65
N MET A 153 -1.91 -4.40 7.57
CA MET A 153 -2.77 -4.70 6.43
C MET A 153 -2.39 -6.00 5.73
N ARG A 154 -1.09 -6.32 5.62
CA ARG A 154 -0.63 -7.58 5.03
C ARG A 154 -1.10 -8.78 5.85
N THR A 155 -0.82 -8.78 7.14
CA THR A 155 -1.19 -9.88 8.04
C THR A 155 -2.71 -10.05 8.07
N SER A 156 -3.46 -8.95 8.15
CA SER A 156 -4.93 -8.98 8.05
C SER A 156 -5.43 -9.50 6.69
N ALA A 157 -4.77 -9.15 5.57
CA ALA A 157 -5.17 -9.58 4.24
C ALA A 157 -4.94 -11.09 4.04
N VAL A 158 -3.81 -11.61 4.51
CA VAL A 158 -3.51 -13.05 4.46
C VAL A 158 -4.53 -13.82 5.30
N MET A 159 -4.77 -13.40 6.54
CA MET A 159 -5.73 -14.08 7.43
C MET A 159 -7.15 -14.05 6.87
N GLN A 160 -7.61 -12.90 6.35
CA GLN A 160 -8.93 -12.83 5.71
C GLN A 160 -9.03 -13.68 4.46
N LEU A 161 -7.98 -13.76 3.64
CA LEU A 161 -8.00 -14.63 2.47
C LEU A 161 -8.11 -16.10 2.89
N LEU A 162 -7.34 -16.54 3.89
CA LEU A 162 -7.41 -17.92 4.39
C LEU A 162 -8.80 -18.24 4.92
N TRP A 163 -9.40 -17.33 5.68
CA TRP A 163 -10.78 -17.47 6.16
C TRP A 163 -11.79 -17.57 5.01
N ASP A 164 -11.70 -16.67 4.02
CA ASP A 164 -12.57 -16.67 2.83
C ASP A 164 -12.44 -17.99 2.05
N LEU A 165 -11.22 -18.54 1.94
CA LEU A 165 -10.96 -19.82 1.26
C LEU A 165 -11.53 -21.01 2.03
N GLU A 166 -11.41 -21.03 3.35
CA GLU A 166 -11.99 -22.06 4.20
C GLU A 166 -13.52 -22.05 4.10
N GLU A 167 -14.15 -20.88 4.18
CA GLU A 167 -15.60 -20.73 3.99
C GLU A 167 -16.05 -21.17 2.58
N GLU A 168 -15.25 -20.87 1.54
CA GLU A 168 -15.51 -21.36 0.18
C GLU A 168 -15.43 -22.88 0.09
N SER A 169 -14.52 -23.53 0.81
CA SER A 169 -14.32 -24.99 0.77
C SER A 169 -15.46 -25.79 1.38
N VAL A 170 -16.17 -25.23 2.37
CA VAL A 170 -17.32 -25.87 3.04
C VAL A 170 -18.60 -25.80 2.21
N LYS A 171 -18.66 -24.94 1.18
CA LYS A 171 -19.86 -24.79 0.34
C LYS A 171 -20.12 -26.07 -0.47
N LYS A 172 -21.39 -26.37 -0.75
CA LYS A 172 -21.73 -27.58 -1.55
C LYS A 172 -21.50 -27.38 -3.05
N GLY A 173 -21.29 -28.50 -3.76
CA GLY A 173 -21.19 -28.55 -5.22
C GLY A 173 -19.87 -28.01 -5.78
N LYS A 174 -19.89 -27.54 -7.03
CA LYS A 174 -18.68 -27.06 -7.75
C LYS A 174 -17.93 -25.94 -7.02
N ARG A 175 -18.61 -25.14 -6.19
CA ARG A 175 -17.99 -24.05 -5.42
C ARG A 175 -17.12 -24.58 -4.27
N GLY A 176 -17.60 -25.59 -3.54
CA GLY A 176 -16.82 -26.27 -2.49
C GLY A 176 -15.56 -26.92 -3.02
N MET A 177 -15.69 -27.65 -4.13
CA MET A 177 -14.57 -28.33 -4.77
C MET A 177 -13.44 -27.36 -5.15
N ARG A 178 -13.78 -26.23 -5.79
CA ARG A 178 -12.80 -25.17 -6.11
C ARG A 178 -12.24 -24.47 -4.88
N GLY A 179 -13.04 -24.34 -3.81
CA GLY A 179 -12.58 -23.83 -2.53
C GLY A 179 -11.55 -24.75 -1.89
N SER A 180 -11.81 -26.05 -1.85
CA SER A 180 -10.90 -27.08 -1.32
C SER A 180 -9.57 -27.12 -2.07
N GLU A 181 -9.60 -27.05 -3.40
CA GLU A 181 -8.40 -26.95 -4.23
C GLU A 181 -7.54 -25.72 -3.86
N ARG A 182 -8.17 -24.55 -3.69
CA ARG A 182 -7.47 -23.33 -3.29
C ARG A 182 -6.91 -23.40 -1.88
N VAL A 183 -7.60 -24.07 -0.96
CA VAL A 183 -7.09 -24.32 0.40
C VAL A 183 -5.83 -25.18 0.35
N GLN A 184 -5.78 -26.22 -0.48
CA GLN A 184 -4.58 -27.05 -0.65
C GLN A 184 -3.39 -26.24 -1.20
N ILE A 185 -3.63 -25.37 -2.18
CA ILE A 185 -2.60 -24.45 -2.70
C ILE A 185 -2.11 -23.51 -1.59
N ALA A 186 -3.02 -22.92 -0.81
CA ALA A 186 -2.68 -22.05 0.29
C ALA A 186 -1.87 -22.77 1.38
N GLU A 187 -2.24 -24.01 1.71
CA GLU A 187 -1.52 -24.86 2.65
C GLU A 187 -0.10 -25.19 2.15
N GLY A 188 0.05 -25.53 0.87
CA GLY A 188 1.35 -25.74 0.24
C GLY A 188 2.24 -24.50 0.34
N LEU A 189 1.69 -23.32 0.11
CA LEU A 189 2.40 -22.04 0.25
C LEU A 189 2.80 -21.76 1.71
N LEU A 190 1.89 -22.02 2.67
CA LEU A 190 2.14 -21.85 4.10
C LEU A 190 3.22 -22.80 4.64
N ARG A 191 3.31 -24.01 4.08
CA ARG A 191 4.32 -25.01 4.47
C ARG A 191 5.68 -24.78 3.80
N SER A 192 5.70 -24.17 2.63
CA SER A 192 6.93 -23.87 1.89
C SER A 192 7.86 -23.00 2.72
N ARG A 193 9.02 -23.54 3.13
CA ARG A 193 10.05 -22.78 3.87
C ARG A 193 11.04 -22.09 2.94
N GLN A 194 11.22 -22.65 1.75
CA GLN A 194 12.06 -22.06 0.72
C GLN A 194 11.20 -21.19 -0.21
N PRO A 195 11.58 -19.92 -0.44
CA PRO A 195 10.78 -19.02 -1.28
C PRO A 195 10.56 -19.52 -2.71
N LEU A 196 11.59 -20.10 -3.33
CA LEU A 196 11.48 -20.67 -4.68
C LEU A 196 10.46 -21.81 -4.75
N GLN A 197 10.45 -22.70 -3.76
CA GLN A 197 9.47 -23.78 -3.67
C GLN A 197 8.05 -23.22 -3.52
N GLY A 198 7.88 -22.14 -2.76
CA GLY A 198 6.60 -21.45 -2.63
C GLY A 198 6.08 -20.89 -3.95
N VAL A 199 6.95 -20.29 -4.78
CA VAL A 199 6.54 -19.81 -6.12
C VAL A 199 6.14 -20.98 -7.01
N ARG A 200 6.85 -22.12 -6.93
CA ARG A 200 6.50 -23.34 -7.69
C ARG A 200 5.10 -23.87 -7.38
N VAL A 201 4.62 -23.73 -6.14
CA VAL A 201 3.24 -24.11 -5.76
C VAL A 201 2.18 -23.30 -6.52
N VAL A 202 2.50 -22.06 -6.91
CA VAL A 202 1.60 -21.15 -7.63
C VAL A 202 2.05 -20.87 -9.07
N GLU A 203 3.01 -21.64 -9.58
CA GLU A 203 3.64 -21.43 -10.89
C GLU A 203 2.64 -21.56 -12.04
N GLU A 204 1.65 -22.45 -11.91
CA GLU A 204 0.58 -22.58 -12.91
C GLU A 204 -0.16 -21.24 -13.14
N PHE A 205 -0.29 -20.41 -12.10
CA PHE A 205 -0.95 -19.11 -12.19
C PHE A 205 -0.06 -18.02 -12.79
N THR A 206 1.26 -18.25 -12.94
CA THR A 206 2.18 -17.30 -13.57
C THR A 206 2.13 -17.36 -15.09
N ARG A 207 1.59 -18.45 -15.64
CA ARG A 207 1.50 -18.65 -17.08
C ARG A 207 0.46 -17.73 -17.73
N PRO A 208 0.71 -17.27 -18.96
CA PRO A 208 -0.31 -16.66 -19.80
C PRO A 208 -1.51 -17.61 -19.94
N THR A 209 -2.74 -17.10 -19.81
CA THR A 209 -3.93 -17.88 -20.14
C THR A 209 -3.91 -18.21 -21.64
N GLU A 210 -4.05 -19.49 -22.00
CA GLU A 210 -3.93 -20.00 -23.37
C GLU A 210 -4.75 -19.16 -24.36
N GLY A 211 -4.10 -18.62 -25.42
CA GLY A 211 -4.81 -18.06 -26.58
C GLY A 211 -4.29 -16.80 -27.27
N SER A 212 -3.28 -16.07 -26.79
CA SER A 212 -2.68 -14.97 -27.61
C SER A 212 -1.38 -14.39 -27.03
N SER A 213 -0.26 -14.66 -27.69
CA SER A 213 1.08 -14.17 -27.33
C SER A 213 1.25 -12.64 -27.37
N VAL A 214 0.29 -11.88 -27.91
CA VAL A 214 0.40 -10.41 -28.07
C VAL A 214 -0.64 -9.62 -27.26
N GLN A 215 -1.76 -10.23 -26.84
CA GLN A 215 -2.82 -9.50 -26.11
C GLN A 215 -2.80 -9.73 -24.58
N VAL A 216 -2.23 -10.83 -24.09
CA VAL A 216 -2.24 -11.19 -22.66
C VAL A 216 -1.37 -10.24 -21.80
N ALA A 217 -0.30 -9.66 -22.35
CA ALA A 217 0.49 -8.63 -21.66
C ALA A 217 -0.38 -7.43 -21.21
N LYS A 218 -1.55 -7.20 -21.83
CA LYS A 218 -2.48 -6.11 -21.46
C LYS A 218 -3.37 -6.46 -20.25
N LYS A 219 -3.50 -7.74 -19.86
CA LYS A 219 -4.44 -8.16 -18.82
C LYS A 219 -3.89 -9.21 -17.82
N PRO A 220 -2.76 -8.94 -17.15
CA PRO A 220 -2.13 -9.89 -16.23
C PRO A 220 -3.02 -10.29 -15.03
N VAL A 221 -3.98 -9.43 -14.67
CA VAL A 221 -4.88 -9.61 -13.50
C VAL A 221 -6.23 -10.26 -13.88
N GLU A 222 -6.48 -10.56 -15.16
CA GLU A 222 -7.73 -11.21 -15.58
C GLU A 222 -7.77 -12.68 -15.13
N GLY A 223 -8.96 -13.17 -14.75
CA GLY A 223 -9.15 -14.53 -14.23
C GLY A 223 -8.84 -14.72 -12.75
N ILE A 224 -8.21 -13.75 -12.08
CA ILE A 224 -7.90 -13.83 -10.64
C ILE A 224 -9.21 -13.77 -9.81
N PRO A 225 -9.42 -14.69 -8.85
CA PRO A 225 -10.60 -14.67 -7.99
C PRO A 225 -10.73 -13.35 -7.22
N LYS A 226 -11.96 -12.85 -7.05
CA LYS A 226 -12.24 -11.59 -6.34
C LYS A 226 -11.67 -11.54 -4.91
N PRO A 227 -11.72 -12.62 -4.10
CA PRO A 227 -11.10 -12.63 -2.77
C PRO A 227 -9.58 -12.45 -2.83
N VAL A 228 -8.91 -13.17 -3.75
CA VAL A 228 -7.46 -13.07 -3.98
C VAL A 228 -7.08 -11.66 -4.43
N LEU A 229 -7.87 -11.06 -5.33
CA LEU A 229 -7.65 -9.70 -5.79
C LEU A 229 -7.79 -8.67 -4.66
N LYS A 230 -8.81 -8.83 -3.79
CA LYS A 230 -9.00 -8.00 -2.61
C LYS A 230 -7.80 -8.13 -1.66
N ALA A 231 -7.33 -9.35 -1.40
CA ALA A 231 -6.17 -9.60 -0.56
C ALA A 231 -4.90 -8.97 -1.16
N ALA A 232 -4.64 -9.19 -2.45
CA ALA A 232 -3.50 -8.63 -3.17
C ALA A 232 -3.45 -7.09 -3.12
N CYS A 233 -4.58 -6.40 -3.32
CA CYS A 233 -4.64 -4.95 -3.15
C CYS A 233 -4.32 -4.51 -1.70
N ARG A 234 -4.79 -5.26 -0.70
CA ARG A 234 -4.49 -4.94 0.70
C ARG A 234 -3.03 -5.18 1.07
N LEU A 235 -2.37 -6.19 0.48
CA LEU A 235 -0.93 -6.47 0.69
C LEU A 235 -0.03 -5.27 0.35
N ILE A 236 -0.42 -4.50 -0.67
CA ILE A 236 0.29 -3.31 -1.17
C ILE A 236 -0.29 -1.99 -0.62
N GLY A 237 -1.20 -2.07 0.35
CA GLY A 237 -1.75 -0.90 1.03
C GLY A 237 -2.84 -0.12 0.28
N ILE A 238 -3.45 -0.74 -0.73
CA ILE A 238 -4.64 -0.24 -1.42
C ILE A 238 -5.88 -0.73 -0.67
N GLN A 239 -6.35 0.08 0.29
CA GLN A 239 -7.46 -0.27 1.19
C GLN A 239 -8.85 0.03 0.60
N PHE A 240 -9.02 1.21 -0.01
CA PHE A 240 -10.33 1.74 -0.40
C PHE A 240 -10.67 1.55 -1.90
N ALA A 241 -10.00 0.63 -2.59
CA ALA A 241 -10.32 0.35 -3.98
C ALA A 241 -11.71 -0.30 -4.10
N LEU A 242 -12.61 0.39 -4.81
CA LEU A 242 -13.92 -0.13 -5.21
C LEU A 242 -13.76 -1.47 -5.92
N PRO A 243 -14.69 -2.44 -5.74
CA PRO A 243 -14.54 -3.78 -6.30
C PRO A 243 -14.19 -3.85 -7.79
N GLY A 244 -14.75 -2.94 -8.60
CA GLY A 244 -14.48 -2.88 -10.04
C GLY A 244 -13.13 -2.26 -10.42
N THR A 245 -12.50 -1.47 -9.54
CA THR A 245 -11.23 -0.79 -9.82
C THR A 245 -10.01 -1.57 -9.34
N ARG A 246 -10.19 -2.56 -8.46
CA ARG A 246 -9.09 -3.41 -7.95
C ARG A 246 -8.21 -4.04 -9.04
N PRO A 247 -8.75 -4.59 -10.16
CA PRO A 247 -7.90 -5.16 -11.20
C PRO A 247 -6.96 -4.12 -11.81
N ALA A 248 -7.45 -2.90 -12.04
CA ALA A 248 -6.66 -1.80 -12.58
C ALA A 248 -5.61 -1.29 -11.58
N ALA A 249 -6.00 -1.18 -10.31
CA ALA A 249 -5.10 -0.77 -9.24
C ALA A 249 -3.94 -1.77 -9.06
N LEU A 250 -4.23 -3.06 -9.01
CA LEU A 250 -3.21 -4.10 -8.90
C LEU A 250 -2.34 -4.15 -10.16
N ARG A 251 -2.92 -4.07 -11.36
CA ARG A 251 -2.16 -4.06 -12.62
C ARG A 251 -1.16 -2.91 -12.64
N LYS A 252 -1.59 -1.71 -12.27
CA LYS A 252 -0.72 -0.52 -12.20
C LYS A 252 0.46 -0.76 -11.26
N HIS A 253 0.21 -1.36 -10.09
CA HIS A 253 1.27 -1.70 -9.13
C HIS A 253 2.25 -2.73 -9.68
N LEU A 254 1.75 -3.80 -10.32
CA LEU A 254 2.61 -4.84 -10.89
C LEU A 254 3.47 -4.30 -12.04
N GLN A 255 2.91 -3.46 -12.92
CA GLN A 255 3.67 -2.78 -13.98
C GLN A 255 4.75 -1.87 -13.41
N MET A 256 4.42 -1.12 -12.36
CA MET A 256 5.40 -0.31 -11.64
C MET A 256 6.55 -1.18 -11.07
N LEU A 257 6.24 -2.34 -10.48
CA LEU A 257 7.27 -3.25 -9.99
C LEU A 257 8.14 -3.82 -11.11
N VAL A 258 7.58 -4.11 -12.29
CA VAL A 258 8.37 -4.55 -13.46
C VAL A 258 9.41 -3.49 -13.84
N GLU A 259 8.98 -2.23 -13.94
CA GLU A 259 9.87 -1.10 -14.28
C GLU A 259 10.92 -0.86 -13.19
N GLU A 260 10.52 -0.89 -11.91
CA GLU A 260 11.43 -0.70 -10.78
C GLU A 260 12.42 -1.87 -10.63
N ASP A 261 12.01 -3.12 -10.87
CA ASP A 261 12.90 -4.29 -10.81
C ASP A 261 13.96 -4.23 -11.93
N ALA A 262 13.58 -3.76 -13.12
CA ALA A 262 14.56 -3.53 -14.19
C ALA A 262 15.60 -2.47 -13.78
N ALA A 263 15.18 -1.42 -13.07
CA ALA A 263 16.08 -0.41 -12.52
C ALA A 263 16.91 -0.91 -11.34
N LEU A 264 16.32 -1.74 -10.47
CA LEU A 264 16.97 -2.40 -9.34
C LEU A 264 18.15 -3.25 -9.82
N ALA A 265 17.98 -3.99 -10.93
CA ALA A 265 19.03 -4.81 -11.52
C ALA A 265 20.27 -4.01 -11.97
N ARG A 266 20.11 -2.72 -12.29
CA ARG A 266 21.21 -1.82 -12.69
C ARG A 266 21.81 -1.01 -11.54
N THR A 267 21.16 -1.03 -10.38
CA THR A 267 21.53 -0.17 -9.26
C THR A 267 22.57 -0.86 -8.41
N ASP A 268 23.59 -0.13 -7.93
CA ASP A 268 24.44 -0.65 -6.87
C ASP A 268 23.67 -0.61 -5.55
N TRP A 269 23.61 -1.75 -4.88
CA TRP A 269 22.84 -1.91 -3.67
C TRP A 269 23.53 -1.17 -2.54
N SER A 270 24.87 -1.08 -2.55
CA SER A 270 25.69 -0.44 -1.51
C SER A 270 25.25 1.00 -1.21
N THR A 271 24.85 1.75 -2.25
CA THR A 271 24.49 3.17 -2.19
C THR A 271 23.08 3.44 -1.68
N LEU A 272 22.23 2.41 -1.52
CA LEU A 272 20.84 2.58 -1.08
C LEU A 272 20.77 2.89 0.42
N SER A 273 20.02 3.94 0.76
CA SER A 273 19.73 4.31 2.14
C SER A 273 18.79 3.28 2.81
N HIS A 274 18.77 3.24 4.14
CA HIS A 274 17.82 2.42 4.91
C HIS A 274 16.37 2.63 4.44
N THR A 275 16.01 3.88 4.15
CA THR A 275 14.66 4.25 3.74
C THR A 275 14.32 3.81 2.33
N ASP A 276 15.29 3.81 1.41
CA ASP A 276 15.10 3.31 0.05
C ASP A 276 14.97 1.78 0.05
N LEU A 277 15.79 1.09 0.86
CA LEU A 277 15.71 -0.36 1.05
C LEU A 277 14.36 -0.76 1.65
N ALA A 278 13.91 -0.05 2.69
CA ALA A 278 12.62 -0.28 3.31
C ALA A 278 11.49 -0.04 2.31
N ASP A 279 11.43 1.09 1.62
CA ASP A 279 10.39 1.35 0.62
C ASP A 279 10.39 0.29 -0.50
N ALA A 280 11.56 -0.08 -1.03
CA ALA A 280 11.67 -1.11 -2.05
C ALA A 280 11.17 -2.49 -1.57
N CYS A 281 11.50 -2.87 -0.33
CA CYS A 281 10.98 -4.07 0.30
C CYS A 281 9.45 -3.99 0.47
N PHE A 282 8.95 -2.88 1.00
CA PHE A 282 7.54 -2.74 1.30
C PHE A 282 6.67 -2.71 0.03
N ASP A 283 7.15 -2.10 -1.06
CA ASP A 283 6.44 -2.10 -2.34
C ASP A 283 6.31 -3.51 -2.94
N ARG A 284 7.19 -4.45 -2.57
CA ARG A 284 7.21 -5.86 -2.99
C ARG A 284 6.56 -6.82 -1.99
N ALA A 285 5.91 -6.29 -0.95
CA ALA A 285 5.37 -7.07 0.16
C ALA A 285 6.42 -7.91 0.93
N LEU A 286 7.68 -7.45 0.94
CA LEU A 286 8.79 -8.04 1.69
C LEU A 286 8.96 -7.37 3.06
N GLY A 287 9.62 -8.11 3.95
CA GLY A 287 10.17 -7.61 5.20
C GLY A 287 9.16 -7.28 6.29
N CYS A 288 9.73 -7.00 7.45
CA CYS A 288 9.04 -6.54 8.64
C CYS A 288 9.72 -5.27 9.17
N ILE A 289 9.02 -4.55 10.03
CA ILE A 289 9.59 -3.41 10.74
C ILE A 289 10.74 -3.87 11.64
N GLY A 290 11.78 -3.03 11.69
CA GLY A 290 13.01 -3.30 12.43
C GLY A 290 13.92 -4.32 11.75
N ASP A 291 13.77 -4.54 10.45
CA ASP A 291 14.74 -5.30 9.67
C ASP A 291 15.99 -4.43 9.40
N SER A 292 17.16 -5.05 9.53
CA SER A 292 18.44 -4.41 9.23
C SER A 292 18.67 -4.24 7.72
N ASP A 293 19.55 -3.32 7.33
CA ASP A 293 19.92 -3.10 5.93
C ASP A 293 20.42 -4.37 5.25
N LYS A 294 21.18 -5.19 5.99
CA LYS A 294 21.70 -6.48 5.50
C LYS A 294 20.57 -7.46 5.20
N GLU A 295 19.59 -7.57 6.09
CA GLU A 295 18.41 -8.42 5.88
C GLU A 295 17.57 -7.93 4.70
N MET A 296 17.34 -6.62 4.59
CA MET A 296 16.58 -6.05 3.46
C MET A 296 17.26 -6.30 2.11
N ARG A 297 18.58 -6.13 2.05
CA ARG A 297 19.37 -6.50 0.86
C ARG A 297 19.28 -7.99 0.57
N GLN A 298 19.30 -8.87 1.58
CA GLN A 298 19.14 -10.29 1.32
C GLN A 298 17.74 -10.62 0.77
N MET A 299 16.69 -9.98 1.31
CA MET A 299 15.32 -10.17 0.84
C MET A 299 15.12 -9.68 -0.60
N LEU A 300 15.68 -8.53 -0.94
CA LEU A 300 15.64 -8.02 -2.32
C LEU A 300 16.42 -8.94 -3.28
N ARG A 301 17.54 -9.56 -2.86
CA ARG A 301 18.29 -10.52 -3.71
C ARG A 301 17.45 -11.73 -4.00
N CYS A 302 16.86 -12.31 -2.95
CA CYS A 302 15.91 -13.41 -3.08
C CYS A 302 14.75 -13.03 -4.01
N TRP A 303 14.19 -11.82 -3.87
CA TRP A 303 13.14 -11.32 -4.78
C TRP A 303 13.57 -11.31 -6.25
N CYS A 304 14.80 -10.86 -6.56
CA CYS A 304 15.32 -10.88 -7.93
C CYS A 304 15.40 -12.32 -8.47
N GLU A 305 15.81 -13.29 -7.63
CA GLU A 305 15.80 -14.72 -8.02
C GLU A 305 14.38 -15.27 -8.23
N LEU A 306 13.40 -14.82 -7.45
CA LEU A 306 12.00 -15.24 -7.60
C LEU A 306 11.31 -14.63 -8.83
N THR A 307 11.82 -13.51 -9.33
CA THR A 307 11.25 -12.75 -10.44
C THR A 307 12.05 -12.89 -11.73
N ASP A 308 13.09 -13.73 -11.72
CA ASP A 308 13.86 -14.12 -12.88
C ASP A 308 13.05 -15.09 -13.75
N GLU A 309 12.52 -14.56 -14.86
CA GLU A 309 11.64 -15.28 -15.79
C GLU A 309 12.32 -16.51 -16.40
N SER A 310 13.66 -16.50 -16.52
CA SER A 310 14.42 -17.62 -17.09
C SER A 310 14.32 -18.89 -16.25
N ARG A 311 14.08 -18.77 -14.94
CA ARG A 311 13.96 -19.91 -14.01
C ARG A 311 12.64 -20.66 -14.09
N PHE A 312 11.63 -20.03 -14.69
CA PHE A 312 10.28 -20.57 -14.85
C PHE A 312 9.92 -20.75 -16.33
N ALA A 313 10.89 -20.62 -17.23
CA ALA A 313 10.73 -20.96 -18.62
C ALA A 313 10.48 -22.47 -18.76
N THR A 314 9.41 -22.83 -19.47
CA THR A 314 9.12 -24.23 -19.80
C THR A 314 10.06 -24.73 -20.91
N PRO A 315 10.26 -26.06 -21.05
CA PRO A 315 11.03 -26.64 -22.15
C PRO A 315 10.51 -26.22 -23.54
N ASP A 316 9.21 -25.92 -23.63
CA ASP A 316 8.53 -25.45 -24.84
C ASP A 316 8.80 -23.96 -25.16
N GLY A 317 9.62 -23.28 -24.36
CA GLY A 317 9.99 -21.87 -24.54
C GLY A 317 8.94 -20.86 -24.08
N VAL A 318 7.85 -21.30 -23.44
CA VAL A 318 6.84 -20.37 -22.89
C VAL A 318 7.38 -19.73 -21.62
N THR A 319 7.57 -18.42 -21.66
CA THR A 319 7.96 -17.60 -20.50
C THR A 319 6.74 -17.20 -19.66
N PRO A 320 6.89 -17.09 -18.33
CA PRO A 320 5.81 -16.60 -17.47
C PRO A 320 5.49 -15.13 -17.76
N ASP A 321 4.27 -14.70 -17.47
CA ASP A 321 3.94 -13.28 -17.53
C ASP A 321 4.68 -12.52 -16.40
N PRO A 322 5.43 -11.44 -16.71
CA PRO A 322 6.25 -10.73 -15.73
C PRO A 322 5.46 -10.20 -14.52
N ALA A 323 4.22 -9.76 -14.74
CA ALA A 323 3.37 -9.21 -13.69
C ALA A 323 2.76 -10.32 -12.84
N ARG A 324 2.36 -11.44 -13.43
CA ARG A 324 1.86 -12.61 -12.69
C ARG A 324 2.96 -13.30 -11.88
N LEU A 325 4.19 -13.38 -12.39
CA LEU A 325 5.33 -13.88 -11.64
C LEU A 325 5.60 -13.05 -10.39
N ARG A 326 5.55 -11.71 -10.50
CA ARG A 326 5.66 -10.81 -9.34
C ARG A 326 4.52 -10.97 -8.36
N LEU A 327 3.29 -11.18 -8.84
CA LEU A 327 2.17 -11.47 -7.95
C LEU A 327 2.35 -12.79 -7.18
N ALA A 328 2.86 -13.83 -7.84
CA ALA A 328 3.23 -15.10 -7.19
C ALA A 328 4.33 -14.90 -6.15
N ALA A 329 5.42 -14.21 -6.50
CA ALA A 329 6.50 -13.85 -5.59
C ALA A 329 5.98 -13.07 -4.37
N MET A 330 5.10 -12.08 -4.57
CA MET A 330 4.47 -11.33 -3.46
C MET A 330 3.68 -12.21 -2.52
N SER A 331 2.97 -13.23 -3.01
CA SER A 331 2.21 -14.13 -2.15
C SER A 331 3.12 -14.92 -1.21
N VAL A 332 4.24 -15.43 -1.74
CA VAL A 332 5.28 -16.13 -0.97
C VAL A 332 5.94 -15.19 0.04
N SER A 333 6.33 -14.00 -0.41
CA SER A 333 6.96 -12.96 0.41
C SER A 333 6.07 -12.48 1.54
N ALA A 334 4.77 -12.29 1.28
CA ALA A 334 3.80 -11.90 2.28
C ALA A 334 3.65 -12.97 3.37
N VAL A 335 3.56 -14.23 2.97
CA VAL A 335 3.50 -15.36 3.91
C VAL A 335 4.78 -15.46 4.74
N ALA A 336 5.96 -15.33 4.13
CA ALA A 336 7.24 -15.35 4.84
C ALA A 336 7.35 -14.20 5.85
N SER A 337 6.90 -13.00 5.47
CA SER A 337 6.89 -11.83 6.34
C SER A 337 5.93 -12.01 7.54
N CYS A 338 4.74 -12.57 7.32
CA CYS A 338 3.81 -12.90 8.41
C CYS A 338 4.42 -13.92 9.40
N ARG A 339 5.17 -14.92 8.92
CA ARG A 339 5.88 -15.87 9.80
C ARG A 339 6.98 -15.20 10.59
N LYS A 340 7.77 -14.31 9.96
CA LYS A 340 8.83 -13.55 10.62
C LYS A 340 8.27 -12.64 11.72
N GLU A 341 7.14 -11.96 11.44
CA GLU A 341 6.44 -11.13 12.43
C GLU A 341 5.98 -11.96 13.64
N LYS A 342 5.37 -13.12 13.42
CA LYS A 342 5.00 -14.05 14.50
C LYS A 342 6.22 -14.46 15.34
N GLY A 343 7.33 -14.79 14.70
CA GLY A 343 8.58 -15.17 15.37
C GLY A 343 9.16 -14.06 16.26
N LYS A 344 9.14 -12.80 15.78
CA LYS A 344 9.55 -11.63 16.57
C LYS A 344 8.65 -11.42 17.80
N LEU A 345 7.33 -11.56 17.62
CA LEU A 345 6.37 -11.43 18.73
C LEU A 345 6.54 -12.55 19.78
N SER A 346 6.74 -13.79 19.35
CA SER A 346 7.02 -14.88 20.28
C SER A 346 8.32 -14.67 21.04
N HIS A 347 9.37 -14.16 20.39
CA HIS A 347 10.61 -13.86 21.10
C HIS A 347 10.41 -12.74 22.13
N MET A 348 9.68 -11.67 21.80
CA MET A 348 9.40 -10.56 22.73
C MET A 348 8.55 -10.97 23.94
N LEU A 349 7.60 -11.89 23.77
CA LEU A 349 6.75 -12.38 24.87
C LEU A 349 7.44 -13.43 25.76
N TYR A 350 8.58 -13.97 25.32
CA TYR A 350 9.35 -15.00 26.02
C TYR A 350 10.76 -14.56 26.42
N VAL A 351 11.09 -13.26 26.35
CA VAL A 351 12.30 -12.75 27.02
C VAL A 351 11.96 -12.62 28.52
N PRO A 352 12.65 -13.36 29.41
CA PRO A 352 12.41 -13.32 30.86
C PRO A 352 12.76 -11.96 31.48
#